data_AF-A0A9E0LK31-F1
#
_entry.id   AF-A0A9E0LK31-F1
#
_cell.length_a   1.000
_cell.length_b   1.000
_cell.length_c   1.000
_cell.angle_alpha   90.00
_cell.angle_beta   90.00
_cell.angle_gamma   90.00
#
_symmetry.space_group_name_H-M   'P 1'
#
loop_
_entity.id
_entity.type
_entity.pdbx_description
1 polymer ?
#
loop_
_entity_poly.entity_id
_entity_poly.type
_entity_poly.pdbx_seq_one_letter_code
_entity_poly.pdbx_strand_id
1 'polypeptide(L)'
;MIRHTNLALGNRLVSMMRNVLLQKSETGEISLFDSRDKFHACFKNGQWHDRLVFDDYELEEFDLIENDSEIAKALSEARAALGCQHADS
;
A
#
# COMPACT_ATOMS: atom_id res chain seq x y z
N MET A 1 8.04 -43.65 -7.56
CA MET A 1 8.13 -43.18 -6.16
C MET A 1 8.98 -41.91 -6.17
N ILE A 2 8.37 -40.74 -5.90
CA ILE A 2 8.90 -39.56 -5.19
C ILE A 2 7.93 -38.37 -5.43
N ARG A 3 7.14 -38.13 -4.38
CA ARG A 3 6.69 -36.87 -3.75
C ARG A 3 6.07 -35.75 -4.59
N HIS A 4 4.76 -35.61 -4.35
CA HIS A 4 3.99 -34.37 -4.31
C HIS A 4 4.79 -33.16 -3.80
N THR A 5 4.62 -32.02 -4.47
CA THR A 5 4.48 -30.73 -3.79
C THR A 5 3.33 -29.97 -4.42
N ASN A 6 2.25 -29.86 -3.65
CA ASN A 6 1.09 -29.02 -3.90
C ASN A 6 1.53 -27.58 -4.16
N LEU A 7 1.25 -27.06 -5.35
CA LEU A 7 1.31 -25.63 -5.63
C LEU A 7 0.04 -24.95 -5.09
N ALA A 8 -0.11 -24.93 -3.77
CA ALA A 8 -1.14 -24.15 -3.09
C ALA A 8 -0.68 -22.70 -2.93
N LEU A 9 -0.50 -21.98 -4.03
CA LEU A 9 -0.21 -20.53 -4.04
C LEU A 9 -1.36 -19.70 -4.63
N GLY A 10 -2.46 -20.34 -5.06
CA GLY A 10 -3.56 -19.65 -5.74
C GLY A 10 -4.57 -18.94 -4.85
N ASN A 11 -4.65 -19.24 -3.55
CA ASN A 11 -5.83 -18.85 -2.74
C ASN A 11 -5.54 -18.04 -1.46
N ARG A 12 -4.31 -17.60 -1.22
CA ARG A 12 -3.97 -16.81 -0.02
C ARG A 12 -3.87 -15.30 -0.25
N LEU A 13 -3.84 -14.86 -1.51
CA LEU A 13 -3.73 -13.45 -1.88
C LEU A 13 -5.08 -12.72 -1.86
N VAL A 14 -6.20 -13.43 -2.09
CA VAL A 14 -7.54 -12.83 -2.27
C VAL A 14 -8.14 -12.27 -0.96
N SER A 15 -7.55 -12.53 0.20
CA SER A 15 -8.07 -12.08 1.50
C SER A 15 -7.26 -10.98 2.20
N MET A 16 -6.14 -10.52 1.63
CA MET A 16 -5.31 -9.47 2.26
C MET A 16 -5.66 -8.03 1.80
N MET A 17 -6.51 -7.88 0.78
CA MET A 17 -6.84 -6.61 0.14
C MET A 17 -7.63 -5.59 0.98
N ARG A 18 -8.21 -5.97 2.12
CA ARG A 18 -8.98 -5.01 2.95
C ARG A 18 -8.17 -4.32 4.04
N ASN A 19 -6.85 -4.49 4.07
CA ASN A 19 -6.04 -3.89 5.12
C ASN A 19 -5.30 -2.63 4.67
N VAL A 20 -5.22 -2.37 3.37
CA VAL A 20 -4.55 -1.18 2.85
C VAL A 20 -5.57 -0.29 2.17
N LEU A 21 -5.67 0.94 2.64
CA LEU A 21 -6.43 2.00 2.01
C LEU A 21 -5.45 2.84 1.19
N LEU A 22 -5.70 2.91 -0.12
CA LEU A 22 -4.95 3.72 -1.05
C LEU A 22 -5.89 4.74 -1.68
N GLN A 23 -5.57 6.01 -1.53
CA GLN A 23 -6.26 7.13 -2.15
C GLN A 23 -5.30 7.90 -3.05
N LYS A 24 -5.78 8.38 -4.19
CA LYS A 24 -5.00 9.14 -5.18
C LYS A 24 -5.73 10.39 -5.64
N SER A 25 -5.00 11.49 -5.76
CA SER A 25 -5.49 12.69 -6.47
C SER A 25 -5.29 12.58 -7.98
N GLU A 26 -5.97 13.43 -8.75
CA GLU A 26 -5.71 13.61 -10.19
C GLU A 26 -4.28 14.08 -10.48
N THR A 27 -3.65 14.79 -9.53
CA THR A 27 -2.27 15.30 -9.63
C THR A 27 -1.22 14.23 -9.32
N GLY A 28 -1.63 13.01 -8.95
CA GLY A 28 -0.74 11.89 -8.65
C GLY A 28 -0.20 11.87 -7.22
N GLU A 29 -0.79 12.67 -6.32
CA GLU A 29 -0.53 12.59 -4.89
C GLU A 29 -1.23 11.37 -4.29
N ILE A 30 -0.66 10.83 -3.22
CA ILE A 30 -1.09 9.53 -2.67
C ILE A 30 -1.26 9.65 -1.16
N SER A 31 -2.37 9.14 -0.63
CA SER A 31 -2.52 8.79 0.79
C SER A 31 -2.63 7.28 0.93
N LEU A 32 -1.78 6.69 1.76
CA LEU A 32 -1.72 5.25 1.98
C LEU A 32 -1.77 4.95 3.47
N PHE A 33 -2.68 4.05 3.85
CA PHE A 33 -2.78 3.55 5.21
C PHE A 33 -2.88 2.03 5.23
N ASP A 34 -1.92 1.37 5.87
CA ASP A 34 -1.89 -0.07 6.11
C ASP A 34 -2.26 -0.36 7.57
N SER A 35 -3.44 -0.95 7.78
CA SER A 35 -3.98 -1.22 9.10
C SER A 35 -3.27 -2.35 9.85
N ARG A 36 -2.47 -3.19 9.16
CA ARG A 36 -1.77 -4.35 9.76
C ARG A 36 -0.71 -3.92 10.78
N ASP A 37 0.01 -2.85 10.46
CA ASP A 37 1.09 -2.30 11.28
C ASP A 37 0.90 -0.80 11.58
N LYS A 38 -0.28 -0.26 11.26
CA LYS A 38 -0.61 1.17 11.37
C LYS A 38 0.38 2.05 10.59
N PHE A 39 0.94 1.52 9.51
CA PHE A 39 1.82 2.27 8.64
C PHE A 39 1.02 3.29 7.84
N HIS A 40 1.39 4.56 7.96
CA HIS A 40 0.81 5.65 7.22
C HIS A 40 1.91 6.26 6.36
N ALA A 41 1.64 6.44 5.06
CA ALA A 41 2.52 7.15 4.17
C ALA A 41 1.73 8.05 3.22
N CYS A 42 2.32 9.19 2.90
CA CYS A 42 1.78 10.13 1.93
C CYS A 42 2.82 10.46 0.88
N PHE A 43 2.44 10.53 -0.39
CA PHE A 43 3.27 11.04 -1.47
C PHE A 43 2.78 12.42 -1.88
N LYS A 44 3.55 13.47 -1.59
CA LYS A 44 3.21 14.88 -1.86
C LYS A 44 4.42 15.57 -2.47
N ASN A 45 4.22 16.38 -3.51
CA ASN A 45 5.30 17.13 -4.17
C ASN A 45 6.54 16.28 -4.56
N GLY A 46 6.33 15.03 -4.99
CA GLY A 46 7.41 14.15 -5.45
C GLY A 46 8.18 13.43 -4.32
N GLN A 47 7.73 13.51 -3.07
CA GLN A 47 8.40 12.89 -1.92
C GLN A 47 7.43 12.07 -1.06
N TRP A 48 7.95 11.00 -0.45
CA TRP A 48 7.24 10.21 0.54
C TRP A 48 7.41 10.79 1.94
N HIS A 49 6.32 10.82 2.70
CA HIS A 49 6.25 11.28 4.09
C HIS A 49 5.59 10.19 4.94
N ASP A 50 6.08 10.01 6.17
CA ASP A 50 5.63 9.01 7.15
C ASP A 50 4.44 9.48 8.02
N ARG A 51 3.79 10.56 7.59
CA ARG A 51 2.71 11.23 8.32
C ARG A 51 1.67 11.73 7.34
N LEU A 52 0.46 11.99 7.84
CA LEU A 52 -0.56 12.70 7.07
C LEU A 52 -0.10 14.13 6.81
N VAL A 53 0.06 14.49 5.53
CA VAL A 53 0.46 15.83 5.07
C VAL A 53 -0.61 16.52 4.22
N PHE A 54 -1.79 15.91 4.15
CA PHE A 54 -2.96 16.45 3.45
C PHE A 54 -3.94 17.00 4.47
N ASP A 55 -4.53 18.14 4.13
CA ASP A 55 -5.70 18.66 4.83
C ASP A 55 -6.95 17.87 4.43
N ASP A 56 -7.98 17.90 5.28
CA ASP A 56 -9.22 17.12 5.06
C ASP A 56 -9.87 17.42 3.70
N TYR A 57 -9.86 18.68 3.28
CA TYR A 57 -10.44 19.11 1.99
C TYR A 57 -9.64 18.57 0.78
N GLU A 58 -8.32 18.35 0.92
CA GLU A 58 -7.52 17.76 -0.16
C GLU A 58 -7.90 16.28 -0.31
N LEU A 59 -8.10 15.56 0.80
CA LEU A 59 -8.47 14.15 0.80
C LEU A 59 -9.86 13.88 0.22
N GLU A 60 -10.78 14.85 0.29
CA GLU A 60 -12.10 14.77 -0.34
C GLU A 60 -12.01 14.69 -1.88
N GLU A 61 -10.93 15.20 -2.48
CA GLU A 61 -10.68 15.15 -3.92
C GLU A 61 -9.96 13.86 -4.36
N PHE A 62 -9.64 12.97 -3.42
CA PHE A 62 -8.89 11.74 -3.74
C PHE A 62 -9.84 10.58 -4.04
N ASP A 63 -9.55 9.88 -5.13
CA ASP A 63 -10.23 8.65 -5.49
C ASP A 63 -9.67 7.46 -4.71
N LEU A 64 -10.58 6.60 -4.25
CA LEU A 64 -10.21 5.32 -3.67
C LEU A 64 -9.74 4.35 -4.76
N ILE A 65 -8.55 3.79 -4.58
CA ILE A 65 -7.98 2.83 -5.51
C ILE A 65 -8.23 1.42 -4.98
N GLU A 66 -9.02 0.64 -5.73
CA GLU A 66 -9.31 -0.78 -5.42
C GLU A 66 -8.41 -1.75 -6.18
N ASN A 67 -7.52 -1.26 -7.05
CA ASN A 67 -6.62 -2.11 -7.82
C ASN A 67 -5.47 -2.64 -6.96
N ASP A 68 -5.57 -3.91 -6.62
CA ASP A 68 -4.58 -4.74 -5.94
C ASP A 68 -3.12 -4.55 -6.36
N SER A 69 -2.86 -4.49 -7.67
CA SER A 69 -1.50 -4.35 -8.20
C SER A 69 -0.96 -2.94 -7.96
N GLU A 70 -1.82 -1.92 -8.04
CA GLU A 70 -1.44 -0.54 -7.71
C GLU A 70 -1.22 -0.35 -6.22
N ILE A 71 -2.09 -0.92 -5.38
CA ILE A 71 -1.94 -0.91 -3.91
C ILE A 71 -0.61 -1.54 -3.51
N ALA A 72 -0.31 -2.74 -4.04
CA ALA A 72 0.95 -3.43 -3.75
C ALA A 72 2.17 -2.62 -4.19
N LYS A 73 2.10 -1.99 -5.37
CA LYS A 73 3.17 -1.13 -5.89
C LYS A 73 3.40 0.09 -4.99
N ALA A 74 2.36 0.85 -4.68
CA ALA A 74 2.45 2.05 -3.85
C ALA A 74 2.96 1.73 -2.44
N LEU A 75 2.47 0.64 -1.83
CA LEU A 75 2.94 0.19 -0.51
C LEU A 75 4.43 -0.15 -0.52
N SER A 76 4.89 -0.85 -1.55
CA SER A 76 6.30 -1.22 -1.72
C SER A 76 7.19 0.03 -1.87
N GLU A 77 6.78 0.97 -2.72
CA GLU A 77 7.48 2.24 -2.95
C GLU A 77 7.57 3.09 -1.67
N ALA A 78 6.45 3.23 -0.96
CA ALA A 78 6.39 3.98 0.29
C ALA A 78 7.32 3.39 1.37
N ARG A 79 7.27 2.07 1.57
CA ARG A 79 8.10 1.36 2.55
C ARG A 79 9.58 1.46 2.20
N ALA A 80 9.94 1.31 0.92
CA ALA A 80 11.32 1.46 0.47
C ALA A 80 11.84 2.89 0.69
N ALA A 81 11.04 3.91 0.37
CA ALA A 81 11.42 5.32 0.52
C ALA A 81 11.59 5.74 1.99
N LEU A 82 10.75 5.21 2.88
CA LEU A 82 10.77 5.52 4.31
C LEU A 82 11.69 4.61 5.13
N GLY A 83 12.40 3.68 4.49
CA GLY A 83 13.30 2.73 5.16
C GLY A 83 12.58 1.69 6.03
N CYS A 84 11.27 1.54 5.87
CA CYS A 84 10.45 0.56 6.57
C CYS A 84 10.46 -0.77 5.80
N GLN A 85 11.62 -1.43 5.70
CA GLN A 85 11.67 -2.78 5.15
C GLN A 85 10.94 -3.74 6.10
N HIS A 86 10.08 -4.60 5.55
CA HIS A 86 9.64 -5.79 6.27
C HIS A 86 10.93 -6.52 6.68
N ALA A 87 11.18 -6.62 7.98
CA ALA A 87 12.36 -7.29 8.49
C ALA A 87 12.25 -8.78 8.20
N ASP A 88 12.64 -9.21 6.99
CA ASP A 88 13.07 -10.58 6.75
C ASP A 88 14.45 -10.72 7.40
N SER A 89 14.45 -11.05 8.70
CA SER A 89 15.59 -11.58 9.44
C SER A 89 15.39 -13.06 9.73
#